data_AF-A0A7R5L303-F1
#
_entry.id   AF-A0A7R5L303-F1
#
_cell.length_a   1.000
_cell.length_b   1.000
_cell.length_c   1.000
_cell.angle_alpha   90.00
_cell.angle_beta   90.00
_cell.angle_gamma   90.00
#
_symmetry.space_group_name_H-M   'P 1'
#
loop_
_entity.id
_entity.type
_entity.pdbx_description
1 polymer ?
#
loop_
_entity_poly.entity_id
_entity_poly.type
_entity_poly.pdbx_seq_one_letter_code
_entity_poly.pdbx_strand_id
1 'polypeptide(L)'
;MPSSQPRSRARDRNNVLNRAEFLSLNQPLKGNQESRSSGRKQSGQAGAAGAQNTNPKERRQSQQLPEEDCMQLNPSFKGIAFNSLLAIDICMSKRLGVCANRASSWGGARSMINLLGITGHGIPWIAGTLICLVKSSTLAGQEVLMNLLLALLLDIMIVAGLQKLAKRKGPYDINPGLLDYLTMDTYAFPAGHASRVAMLSKFFLNHLVLAIPLRILLVLWALCVGFSRVMIGRHHITDVLSGFVFGYLQFRLVELIWMSSNTCQMLISIW
;
A
#
# COMPACT_ATOMS: atom_id res chain seq x y z
N MET A 1 9.78 57.52 -17.27
CA MET A 1 9.70 57.10 -15.85
C MET A 1 8.32 56.48 -15.60
N PRO A 2 8.20 55.40 -14.81
CA PRO A 2 8.44 54.04 -15.32
C PRO A 2 7.38 52.98 -14.90
N SER A 3 7.48 51.81 -15.57
CA SER A 3 7.44 50.41 -15.04
C SER A 3 6.29 49.87 -14.19
N SER A 4 5.77 48.69 -14.57
CA SER A 4 6.07 47.42 -13.84
C SER A 4 5.51 46.17 -14.53
N GLN A 5 6.41 45.28 -14.96
CA GLN A 5 6.15 43.85 -15.22
C GLN A 5 6.08 43.08 -13.89
N PRO A 6 5.35 41.95 -13.79
CA PRO A 6 5.65 40.93 -12.80
C PRO A 6 6.45 39.80 -13.46
N ARG A 7 7.78 39.86 -13.36
CA ARG A 7 8.71 38.79 -13.77
C ARG A 7 9.41 38.23 -12.53
N SER A 8 8.70 37.46 -11.70
CA SER A 8 9.31 36.81 -10.52
C SER A 8 8.53 35.61 -9.95
N ARG A 9 7.96 34.74 -10.78
CA ARG A 9 7.34 33.48 -10.29
C ARG A 9 7.86 32.18 -10.91
N ALA A 10 8.89 32.24 -11.75
CA ALA A 10 9.37 31.07 -12.47
C ALA A 10 10.60 30.38 -11.85
N ARG A 11 11.25 30.94 -10.82
CA ARG A 11 12.55 30.44 -10.34
C ARG A 11 12.51 29.53 -9.11
N ASP A 12 11.41 29.47 -8.37
CA ASP A 12 11.31 28.64 -7.14
C ASP A 12 10.75 27.23 -7.35
N ARG A 13 10.35 26.84 -8.57
CA ARG A 13 9.66 25.57 -8.81
C ARG A 13 10.56 24.32 -8.82
N ASN A 14 11.88 24.50 -8.66
CA ASN A 14 12.87 23.41 -8.73
C ASN A 14 13.56 23.09 -7.39
N ASN A 15 13.15 23.71 -6.28
CA ASN A 15 13.73 23.40 -4.98
C ASN A 15 12.95 22.28 -4.29
N VAL A 16 13.31 21.03 -4.58
CA VAL A 16 12.65 19.80 -4.09
C VAL A 16 12.62 19.72 -2.55
N LEU A 17 13.52 20.43 -1.87
CA LEU A 17 13.66 20.45 -0.42
C LEU A 17 12.59 21.26 0.32
N ASN A 18 11.88 22.18 -0.35
CA ASN A 18 10.91 23.09 0.31
C ASN A 18 9.44 22.70 0.12
N ARG A 19 9.16 21.48 -0.36
CA ARG A 19 7.77 21.03 -0.53
C ARG A 19 7.18 20.66 0.84
N ALA A 20 6.10 21.34 1.22
CA ALA A 20 5.38 21.18 2.49
C ALA A 20 5.02 19.71 2.84
N GLU A 21 4.92 18.85 1.83
CA GLU A 21 4.65 17.41 1.97
C GLU A 21 5.78 16.62 2.65
N PHE A 22 7.03 17.10 2.62
CA PHE A 22 8.18 16.44 3.28
C PHE A 22 8.43 16.92 4.72
N LEU A 23 7.86 18.06 5.11
CA LEU A 23 7.95 18.59 6.48
C LEU A 23 7.00 17.88 7.46
N SER A 24 5.98 17.19 6.96
CA SER A 24 4.96 16.52 7.77
C SER A 24 5.39 15.18 8.38
N LEU A 25 6.56 14.63 8.02
CA LEU A 25 6.99 13.30 8.46
C LEU A 25 7.73 13.29 9.81
N ASN A 26 8.03 14.45 10.39
CA ASN A 26 8.78 14.57 11.65
C ASN A 26 8.01 15.24 12.80
N GLN A 27 6.68 15.39 12.71
CA GLN A 27 5.91 15.99 13.80
C GLN A 27 5.11 14.94 14.57
N PRO A 28 5.34 14.74 15.88
CA PRO A 28 4.44 13.93 16.70
C PRO A 28 3.08 14.65 16.83
N LEU A 29 2.01 13.86 16.76
CA LEU A 29 0.62 14.31 16.92
C LEU A 29 0.44 15.03 18.26
N LYS A 30 0.37 16.37 18.23
CA LYS A 30 -0.19 17.14 19.36
C LYS A 30 -1.70 16.99 19.33
N GLY A 31 -2.23 16.29 20.33
CA GLY A 31 -3.67 16.21 20.59
C GLY A 31 -4.22 17.59 20.92
N ASN A 32 -5.19 18.06 20.13
CA ASN A 32 -5.96 19.25 20.43
C ASN A 32 -7.02 18.92 21.49
N GLN A 33 -6.77 19.31 22.74
CA GLN A 33 -7.85 19.60 23.69
C GLN A 33 -8.38 21.00 23.37
N GLU A 34 -9.55 21.08 22.73
CA GLU A 34 -10.33 22.31 22.66
C GLU A 34 -11.09 22.49 23.98
N SER A 35 -10.52 23.25 24.93
CA SER A 35 -11.27 23.82 26.03
C SER A 35 -11.92 25.12 25.57
N ARG A 36 -13.25 25.07 25.40
CA ARG A 36 -14.14 26.22 25.24
C ARG A 36 -13.98 27.19 26.43
N SER A 37 -13.77 28.48 26.16
CA SER A 37 -14.11 29.54 27.13
C SER A 37 -14.70 30.75 26.41
N SER A 38 -16.01 30.91 26.57
CA SER A 38 -16.77 32.15 26.36
C SER A 38 -16.77 32.94 27.67
N GLY A 39 -16.54 34.26 27.64
CA GLY A 39 -16.79 35.10 28.82
C GLY A 39 -16.12 36.47 28.90
N ARG A 40 -16.74 37.46 28.23
CA ARG A 40 -17.13 38.79 28.77
C ARG A 40 -16.08 39.85 29.20
N LYS A 41 -16.23 41.01 28.54
CA LYS A 41 -15.85 42.41 28.83
C LYS A 41 -15.73 42.80 30.32
N GLN A 42 -14.76 43.66 30.68
CA GLN A 42 -14.96 45.10 30.96
C GLN A 42 -13.67 45.89 31.28
N SER A 43 -13.77 47.18 31.01
CA SER A 43 -12.88 48.33 31.16
C SER A 43 -12.45 48.69 32.59
N GLY A 44 -11.29 49.35 32.73
CA GLY A 44 -10.93 50.13 33.93
C GLY A 44 -9.54 50.76 33.83
N GLN A 45 -9.46 52.07 34.02
CA GLN A 45 -8.35 52.97 33.70
C GLN A 45 -7.62 53.42 34.98
N ALA A 46 -6.29 53.55 34.89
CA ALA A 46 -5.35 54.43 35.62
C ALA A 46 -5.40 54.60 37.16
N GLY A 47 -4.21 54.51 37.80
CA GLY A 47 -3.89 55.35 38.97
C GLY A 47 -2.93 54.78 40.04
N ALA A 48 -1.71 55.32 40.05
CA ALA A 48 -0.86 55.67 41.21
C ALA A 48 -0.09 54.60 42.04
N ALA A 49 1.23 54.84 42.02
CA ALA A 49 2.34 54.53 42.92
C ALA A 49 2.06 54.07 44.38
N GLY A 50 2.90 53.12 44.85
CA GLY A 50 3.04 52.75 46.26
C GLY A 50 4.32 51.93 46.51
N ALA A 51 5.13 52.43 47.44
CA ALA A 51 6.48 52.06 47.87
C ALA A 51 6.78 50.58 48.25
N GLN A 52 8.03 50.21 47.94
CA GLN A 52 9.06 49.51 48.74
C GLN A 52 8.74 48.33 49.68
N ASN A 53 9.70 47.39 49.60
CA ASN A 53 10.16 46.41 50.60
C ASN A 53 9.33 45.15 50.81
N THR A 54 9.87 44.02 50.35
CA THR A 54 10.41 42.95 51.23
C THR A 54 11.10 41.86 50.40
N ASN A 55 12.38 41.61 50.68
CA ASN A 55 13.06 40.35 50.34
C ASN A 55 12.59 39.28 51.35
N PRO A 56 12.51 38.00 50.95
CA PRO A 56 13.62 37.12 51.36
C PRO A 56 13.99 36.01 50.36
N LYS A 57 15.31 35.80 50.21
CA LYS A 57 15.99 34.50 50.01
C LYS A 57 15.28 33.43 49.16
N GLU A 58 15.64 33.35 47.88
CA GLU A 58 15.57 32.10 47.11
C GLU A 58 16.96 31.58 46.77
N ARG A 59 17.41 30.67 47.64
CA ARG A 59 17.96 29.35 47.34
C ARG A 59 18.60 29.18 45.95
N ARG A 60 19.93 29.07 45.95
CA ARG A 60 20.72 28.37 44.92
C ARG A 60 20.02 27.06 44.54
N GLN A 61 19.56 26.96 43.31
CA GLN A 61 19.28 25.69 42.67
C GLN A 61 19.85 25.80 41.25
N SER A 62 21.07 25.28 41.09
CA SER A 62 21.65 24.99 39.81
C SER A 62 20.73 23.99 39.10
N GLN A 63 19.83 24.49 38.24
CA GLN A 63 19.07 23.65 37.33
C GLN A 63 19.99 23.24 36.18
N GLN A 64 20.69 22.13 36.39
CA GLN A 64 21.10 21.27 35.29
C GLN A 64 19.87 20.49 34.80
N LEU A 65 19.64 20.50 33.48
CA LEU A 65 19.14 19.44 32.58
C LEU A 65 18.30 20.05 31.43
N PRO A 66 18.19 19.42 30.25
CA PRO A 66 18.93 18.26 29.71
C PRO A 66 19.64 18.55 28.38
N GLU A 67 20.84 18.01 28.18
CA GLU A 67 21.51 17.94 26.87
C GLU A 67 20.84 16.88 25.96
N GLU A 68 19.53 17.02 25.70
CA GLU A 68 18.77 16.14 24.79
C GLU A 68 18.63 16.69 23.37
N ASP A 69 19.43 17.68 22.99
CA ASP A 69 19.47 18.24 21.63
C ASP A 69 20.81 17.99 20.90
N CYS A 70 21.57 16.97 21.32
CA CYS A 70 22.51 16.34 20.40
C CYS A 70 21.75 15.41 19.46
N MET A 71 21.12 16.03 18.46
CA MET A 71 20.69 15.42 17.22
C MET A 71 21.72 14.35 16.83
N GLN A 72 21.37 13.06 16.97
CA GLN A 72 22.22 11.94 16.54
C GLN A 72 22.33 12.01 15.01
N LEU A 73 23.30 12.80 14.55
CA LEU A 73 23.65 13.01 13.14
C LEU A 73 24.38 11.83 12.52
N ASN A 74 24.35 10.65 13.15
CA ASN A 74 24.91 9.44 12.56
C ASN A 74 23.77 8.48 12.17
N PRO A 75 22.96 8.79 11.15
CA PRO A 75 22.12 7.78 10.55
C PRO A 75 23.06 6.67 10.09
N SER A 76 22.88 5.47 10.64
CA SER A 76 23.62 4.28 10.20
C SER A 76 23.63 4.24 8.67
N PHE A 77 24.76 3.89 8.05
CA PHE A 77 24.85 3.70 6.60
C PHE A 77 23.70 2.84 6.06
N LYS A 78 23.24 1.86 6.86
CA LYS A 78 22.06 1.03 6.58
C LYS A 78 20.75 1.83 6.50
N GLY A 79 20.53 2.78 7.41
CA GLY A 79 19.36 3.65 7.41
C GLY A 79 19.35 4.62 6.24
N ILE A 80 20.51 5.20 5.90
CA ILE A 80 20.66 6.05 4.70
C ILE A 80 20.37 5.24 3.44
N ALA A 81 20.98 4.05 3.31
CA ALA A 81 20.76 3.17 2.17
C ALA A 81 19.29 2.75 2.03
N PHE A 82 18.62 2.39 3.14
CA PHE A 82 17.21 2.00 3.12
C PHE A 82 16.30 3.16 2.70
N ASN A 83 16.49 4.35 3.26
CA ASN A 83 15.70 5.52 2.90
C ASN A 83 15.93 5.94 1.44
N SER A 84 17.16 5.78 0.94
CA SER A 84 17.50 6.02 -0.47
C SER A 84 16.79 5.04 -1.39
N LEU A 85 16.81 3.74 -1.06
CA LEU A 85 16.09 2.71 -1.82
C LEU A 85 14.58 2.96 -1.85
N LEU A 86 13.99 3.34 -0.72
CA LEU A 86 12.57 3.69 -0.63
C LEU A 86 12.23 4.93 -1.47
N ALA A 87 13.10 5.96 -1.45
CA ALA A 87 12.94 7.13 -2.30
C ALA A 87 13.03 6.78 -3.80
N ILE A 88 13.96 5.89 -4.17
CA ILE A 88 14.09 5.37 -5.55
C ILE A 88 12.83 4.61 -5.96
N ASP A 89 12.32 3.71 -5.11
CA ASP A 89 11.08 2.95 -5.38
C ASP A 89 9.90 3.88 -5.62
N ILE A 90 9.71 4.90 -4.77
CA ILE A 90 8.64 5.90 -4.93
C ILE A 90 8.83 6.70 -6.22
N CYS A 91 10.06 7.14 -6.52
CA CYS A 91 10.37 7.89 -7.73
C CYS A 91 10.07 7.07 -8.98
N MET A 92 10.56 5.83 -9.05
CA MET A 92 10.33 4.94 -10.17
C MET A 92 8.86 4.58 -10.32
N SER A 93 8.16 4.28 -9.23
CA SER A 93 6.73 3.96 -9.24
C SER A 93 5.89 5.11 -9.79
N LYS A 94 6.19 6.37 -9.41
CA LYS A 94 5.53 7.55 -9.98
C LYS A 94 5.86 7.75 -11.45
N ARG A 95 7.09 7.50 -11.88
CA ARG A 95 7.48 7.59 -13.31
C ARG A 95 6.79 6.52 -14.16
N LEU A 96 6.57 5.33 -13.60
CA LEU A 96 5.89 4.23 -14.29
C LEU A 96 4.36 4.33 -14.24
N GLY A 97 3.79 5.21 -13.41
CA GLY A 97 2.36 5.51 -13.31
C GLY A 97 1.75 6.24 -14.53
N VAL A 98 2.09 5.78 -15.75
CA VAL A 98 1.72 6.41 -17.03
C VAL A 98 0.23 6.32 -17.37
N CYS A 99 -0.52 5.48 -16.66
CA CYS A 99 -1.98 5.34 -16.78
C CYS A 99 -2.73 5.86 -15.53
N ALA A 100 -2.04 6.56 -14.62
CA ALA A 100 -2.60 6.97 -13.33
C ALA A 100 -3.70 8.03 -13.41
N ASN A 101 -3.66 8.92 -14.42
CA ASN A 101 -4.70 9.93 -14.68
C ASN A 101 -5.02 10.02 -16.18
N ARG A 102 -6.17 10.62 -16.53
CA ARG A 102 -6.53 10.87 -17.95
C ARG A 102 -5.54 11.80 -18.67
N ALA A 103 -4.87 12.67 -17.92
CA ALA A 103 -3.84 13.58 -18.43
C ALA A 103 -2.44 12.95 -18.54
N SER A 104 -2.26 11.70 -18.08
CA SER A 104 -1.00 10.99 -18.22
C SER A 104 -0.76 10.56 -19.68
N SER A 105 0.50 10.33 -20.06
CA SER A 105 0.89 10.00 -21.44
C SER A 105 0.11 8.82 -22.04
N TRP A 106 -0.26 7.83 -21.22
CA TRP A 106 -1.01 6.64 -21.63
C TRP A 106 -2.39 6.59 -20.95
N GLY A 107 -2.98 7.76 -20.65
CA GLY A 107 -4.29 7.87 -20.01
C GLY A 107 -5.42 7.19 -20.80
N GLY A 108 -5.36 7.23 -22.14
CA GLY A 108 -6.33 6.55 -23.02
C GLY A 108 -6.29 5.03 -22.94
N ALA A 109 -5.12 4.44 -22.68
CA ALA A 109 -4.93 3.00 -22.53
C ALA A 109 -5.41 2.47 -21.16
N ARG A 110 -5.78 3.35 -20.22
CA ARG A 110 -6.18 2.97 -18.85
C ARG A 110 -7.29 1.92 -18.83
N SER A 111 -8.28 2.00 -19.74
CA SER A 111 -9.36 1.02 -19.81
C SER A 111 -8.83 -0.39 -20.11
N MET A 112 -7.92 -0.50 -21.09
CA MET A 112 -7.27 -1.77 -21.46
C MET A 112 -6.43 -2.33 -20.30
N ILE A 113 -5.67 -1.48 -19.61
CA ILE A 113 -4.86 -1.89 -18.44
C ILE A 113 -5.75 -2.30 -17.25
N ASN A 114 -6.93 -1.68 -17.09
CA ASN A 114 -7.93 -2.11 -16.12
C ASN A 114 -8.54 -3.46 -16.47
N LEU A 115 -8.85 -3.72 -17.75
CA LEU A 115 -9.32 -5.03 -18.22
C LEU A 115 -8.30 -6.12 -17.94
N LEU A 116 -7.01 -5.84 -18.19
CA LEU A 116 -5.92 -6.74 -17.80
C LEU A 116 -5.91 -6.98 -16.28
N GLY A 117 -6.12 -5.93 -15.48
CA GLY A 117 -6.29 -6.05 -14.02
C GLY A 117 -7.42 -6.99 -13.59
N ILE A 118 -8.57 -6.92 -14.27
CA ILE A 118 -9.73 -7.78 -13.98
C ILE A 118 -9.38 -9.27 -14.13
N THR A 119 -8.48 -9.63 -15.06
CA THR A 119 -8.04 -11.03 -15.20
C THR A 119 -7.29 -11.56 -13.97
N GLY A 120 -6.68 -10.69 -13.16
CA GLY A 120 -6.04 -11.04 -11.90
C GLY A 120 -6.94 -10.91 -10.67
N HIS A 121 -8.23 -10.61 -10.86
CA HIS A 121 -9.14 -10.36 -9.76
C HIS A 121 -9.69 -11.67 -9.16
N GLY A 122 -9.83 -11.74 -7.83
CA GLY A 122 -10.22 -12.99 -7.15
C GLY A 122 -11.63 -13.47 -7.46
N ILE A 123 -12.58 -12.55 -7.58
CA ILE A 123 -14.01 -12.86 -7.81
C ILE A 123 -14.25 -13.73 -9.06
N PRO A 124 -13.79 -13.36 -10.28
CA PRO A 124 -13.90 -14.23 -11.45
C PRO A 124 -13.31 -15.63 -11.25
N TRP A 125 -12.15 -15.73 -10.59
CA TRP A 125 -11.48 -17.01 -10.35
C TRP A 125 -12.24 -17.90 -9.36
N ILE A 126 -12.78 -17.33 -8.28
CA ILE A 126 -13.60 -18.07 -7.31
C ILE A 126 -14.88 -18.54 -7.97
N ALA A 127 -15.59 -17.65 -8.69
CA ALA A 127 -16.82 -18.00 -9.38
C ALA A 127 -16.58 -19.10 -10.44
N GLY A 128 -15.54 -18.95 -11.26
CA GLY A 128 -15.16 -19.95 -12.26
C GLY A 128 -14.80 -21.30 -11.64
N THR A 129 -14.01 -21.30 -10.56
CA THR A 129 -13.63 -22.53 -9.85
C THR A 129 -14.85 -23.25 -9.28
N LEU A 130 -15.80 -22.51 -8.68
CA LEU A 130 -17.03 -23.09 -8.13
C LEU A 130 -17.93 -23.68 -9.23
N ILE A 131 -18.08 -22.98 -10.36
CA ILE A 131 -18.83 -23.50 -11.52
C ILE A 131 -18.17 -24.77 -12.06
N CYS A 132 -16.84 -24.77 -12.23
CA CYS A 132 -16.10 -25.95 -12.66
C CYS A 132 -16.24 -27.12 -11.67
N LEU A 133 -16.26 -26.84 -10.37
CA LEU A 133 -16.39 -27.85 -9.33
C LEU A 133 -17.77 -28.53 -9.40
N VAL A 134 -18.85 -27.75 -9.52
CA VAL A 134 -20.22 -28.27 -9.66
C VAL A 134 -20.39 -29.10 -10.95
N LYS A 135 -19.68 -28.74 -12.03
CA LYS A 135 -19.75 -29.50 -13.29
C LYS A 135 -18.79 -30.69 -13.36
N SER A 136 -17.78 -30.76 -12.51
CA SER A 136 -16.79 -31.83 -12.55
C SER A 136 -17.34 -33.08 -11.87
N SER A 137 -17.39 -34.19 -12.60
CA SER A 137 -17.71 -35.53 -12.07
C SER A 137 -16.45 -36.37 -11.78
N THR A 138 -15.27 -35.86 -12.14
CA THR A 138 -14.01 -36.60 -11.98
C THR A 138 -13.39 -36.34 -10.62
N LEU A 139 -12.96 -37.41 -9.93
CA LEU A 139 -12.29 -37.34 -8.62
C LEU A 139 -11.05 -36.44 -8.66
N ALA A 140 -10.17 -36.67 -9.64
CA ALA A 140 -8.94 -35.89 -9.81
C ALA A 140 -9.24 -34.42 -10.13
N GLY A 141 -10.25 -34.13 -10.96
CA GLY A 141 -10.64 -32.76 -11.27
C GLY A 141 -11.21 -32.05 -10.05
N GLN A 142 -12.05 -32.71 -9.26
CA GLN A 142 -12.58 -32.16 -8.02
C GLN A 142 -11.48 -31.90 -6.99
N GLU A 143 -10.49 -32.80 -6.84
CA GLU A 143 -9.34 -32.60 -5.95
C GLU A 143 -8.56 -31.32 -6.31
N VAL A 144 -8.20 -31.16 -7.60
CA VAL A 144 -7.47 -29.98 -8.06
C VAL A 144 -8.31 -28.70 -7.89
N LEU A 145 -9.60 -28.74 -8.20
CA LEU A 145 -10.50 -27.58 -8.07
C LEU A 145 -10.74 -27.18 -6.61
N MET A 146 -10.86 -28.14 -5.69
CA MET A 146 -10.99 -27.87 -4.26
C MET A 146 -9.73 -27.23 -3.68
N ASN A 147 -8.55 -27.74 -4.05
CA ASN A 147 -7.28 -27.15 -3.63
C ASN A 147 -7.05 -25.77 -4.28
N LEU A 148 -7.51 -25.55 -5.52
CA LEU A 148 -7.50 -24.23 -6.15
C LEU A 148 -8.42 -23.24 -5.41
N LEU A 149 -9.61 -23.68 -5.01
CA LEU A 149 -10.54 -22.85 -4.23
C LEU A 149 -9.93 -22.50 -2.86
N LEU A 150 -9.33 -23.48 -2.17
CA LEU A 150 -8.60 -23.26 -0.92
C LEU A 150 -7.47 -22.22 -1.13
N ALA A 151 -6.68 -22.36 -2.20
CA ALA A 151 -5.60 -21.44 -2.51
C ALA A 151 -6.09 -20.00 -2.71
N LEU A 152 -7.19 -19.81 -3.45
CA LEU A 152 -7.80 -18.50 -3.69
C LEU A 152 -8.34 -17.85 -2.41
N LEU A 153 -8.97 -18.64 -1.53
CA LEU A 153 -9.47 -18.16 -0.25
C LEU A 153 -8.33 -17.77 0.69
N LEU A 154 -7.27 -18.58 0.73
CA LEU A 154 -6.06 -18.29 1.52
C LEU A 154 -5.34 -17.04 1.00
N ASP A 155 -5.23 -16.85 -0.33
CA ASP A 155 -4.64 -15.64 -0.92
C ASP A 155 -5.37 -14.38 -0.43
N ILE A 156 -6.71 -14.35 -0.58
CA ILE A 156 -7.51 -13.19 -0.14
C ILE A 156 -7.34 -12.96 1.36
N MET A 157 -7.41 -14.00 2.19
CA MET A 157 -7.29 -13.87 3.64
C MET A 157 -5.91 -13.35 4.06
N ILE A 158 -4.83 -13.93 3.53
CA ILE A 158 -3.46 -13.55 3.88
C ILE A 158 -3.15 -12.14 3.38
N VAL A 159 -3.49 -11.81 2.13
CA VAL A 159 -3.25 -10.49 1.56
C VAL A 159 -4.05 -9.44 2.32
N ALA A 160 -5.35 -9.65 2.55
CA ALA A 160 -6.18 -8.71 3.29
C ALA A 160 -5.67 -8.50 4.73
N GLY A 161 -5.19 -9.57 5.39
CA GLY A 161 -4.54 -9.51 6.69
C GLY A 161 -3.27 -8.65 6.66
N LEU A 162 -2.34 -8.95 5.75
CA LEU A 162 -1.09 -8.20 5.59
C LEU A 162 -1.33 -6.72 5.24
N GLN A 163 -2.31 -6.44 4.38
CA GLN A 163 -2.70 -5.09 4.01
C GLN A 163 -3.25 -4.30 5.20
N LYS A 164 -4.11 -4.92 6.03
CA LYS A 164 -4.63 -4.30 7.25
C LYS A 164 -3.55 -4.05 8.30
N LEU A 165 -2.48 -4.86 8.33
CA LEU A 165 -1.34 -4.67 9.21
C LEU A 165 -0.40 -3.56 8.70
N ALA A 166 -0.07 -3.56 7.41
CA ALA A 166 0.88 -2.62 6.83
C ALA A 166 0.29 -1.22 6.62
N LYS A 167 -0.99 -1.13 6.23
CA LYS A 167 -1.72 0.12 5.91
C LYS A 167 -0.95 1.09 5.00
N ARG A 168 -0.05 0.57 4.15
CA ARG A 168 0.77 1.37 3.23
C ARG A 168 -0.13 2.01 2.18
N LYS A 169 0.03 3.32 1.95
CA LYS A 169 -0.67 4.04 0.87
C LYS A 169 0.04 3.87 -0.47
N GLY A 170 -0.74 3.82 -1.54
CA GLY A 170 -0.24 3.75 -2.91
C GLY A 170 0.46 5.04 -3.36
N PRO A 171 1.15 5.02 -4.52
CA PRO A 171 1.84 6.21 -5.04
C PRO A 171 0.89 7.33 -5.48
N TYR A 172 -0.35 6.99 -5.82
CA TYR A 172 -1.42 7.92 -6.17
C TYR A 172 -2.67 7.64 -5.33
N ASP A 173 -3.39 8.69 -4.94
CA ASP A 173 -4.68 8.56 -4.26
C ASP A 173 -5.76 8.18 -5.28
N ILE A 174 -5.93 6.87 -5.45
CA ILE A 174 -6.92 6.30 -6.36
C ILE A 174 -7.98 5.62 -5.52
N ASN A 175 -9.24 6.06 -5.64
CA ASN A 175 -10.35 5.41 -4.98
C ASN A 175 -10.44 3.93 -5.42
N PRO A 176 -10.57 2.98 -4.48
CA PRO A 176 -10.72 1.57 -4.83
C PRO A 176 -11.98 1.36 -5.65
N GLY A 177 -11.94 0.44 -6.63
CA GLY A 177 -13.14 0.04 -7.36
C GLY A 177 -14.05 -0.84 -6.52
N LEU A 178 -15.26 -1.11 -7.01
CA LEU A 178 -16.21 -2.02 -6.35
C LEU A 178 -15.60 -3.40 -6.08
N LEU A 179 -14.93 -3.98 -7.08
CA LEU A 179 -14.33 -5.31 -6.98
C LEU A 179 -13.15 -5.32 -5.97
N ASP A 180 -12.35 -4.27 -5.97
CA ASP A 180 -11.23 -4.10 -5.03
C ASP A 180 -11.76 -4.06 -3.59
N TYR A 181 -12.86 -3.33 -3.35
CA TYR A 181 -13.52 -3.26 -2.04
C TYR A 181 -14.05 -4.63 -1.58
N LEU A 182 -14.70 -5.37 -2.49
CA LEU A 182 -15.22 -6.71 -2.21
C LEU A 182 -14.12 -7.72 -1.85
N THR A 183 -12.91 -7.56 -2.40
CA THR A 183 -11.75 -8.41 -2.06
C THR A 183 -10.88 -7.84 -0.94
N MET A 184 -11.33 -6.76 -0.28
CA MET A 184 -10.60 -6.04 0.76
C MET A 184 -9.20 -5.55 0.33
N ASP A 185 -8.99 -5.35 -0.97
CA ASP A 185 -7.74 -4.88 -1.59
C ASP A 185 -7.67 -3.35 -1.56
N THR A 186 -7.60 -2.78 -0.35
CA THR A 186 -7.67 -1.33 -0.12
C THR A 186 -6.30 -0.68 0.05
N TYR A 187 -5.29 -1.44 0.52
CA TYR A 187 -3.96 -0.92 0.81
C TYR A 187 -2.94 -1.37 -0.23
N ALA A 188 -1.81 -0.67 -0.33
CA ALA A 188 -0.84 -0.93 -1.39
C ALA A 188 0.06 -2.15 -1.13
N PHE A 189 0.39 -2.46 0.14
CA PHE A 189 1.33 -3.53 0.46
C PHE A 189 0.65 -4.72 1.15
N PRO A 190 0.88 -5.96 0.69
CA PRO A 190 1.46 -6.34 -0.60
C PRO A 190 0.42 -6.18 -1.74
N ALA A 191 0.88 -6.20 -3.00
CA ALA A 191 -0.03 -6.13 -4.14
C ALA A 191 -0.82 -7.45 -4.30
N GLY A 192 -2.11 -7.42 -3.98
CA GLY A 192 -2.98 -8.61 -3.99
C GLY A 192 -3.12 -9.24 -5.37
N HIS A 193 -3.30 -8.41 -6.41
CA HIS A 193 -3.34 -8.89 -7.79
C HIS A 193 -2.06 -9.62 -8.21
N ALA A 194 -0.88 -9.13 -7.80
CA ALA A 194 0.40 -9.77 -8.11
C ALA A 194 0.60 -11.10 -7.36
N SER A 195 0.21 -11.14 -6.07
CA SER A 195 0.18 -12.38 -5.28
C SER A 195 -0.67 -13.45 -5.95
N ARG A 196 -1.92 -13.11 -6.28
CA ARG A 196 -2.87 -14.05 -6.86
C ARG A 196 -2.42 -14.62 -8.19
N VAL A 197 -1.97 -13.77 -9.13
CA VAL A 197 -1.53 -14.28 -10.44
C VAL A 197 -0.24 -15.09 -10.36
N ALA A 198 0.67 -14.80 -9.41
CA ALA A 198 1.83 -15.66 -9.16
C ALA A 198 1.42 -17.02 -8.60
N MET A 199 0.53 -17.03 -7.60
CA MET A 199 0.00 -18.26 -7.01
C MET A 199 -0.72 -19.10 -8.07
N LEU A 200 -1.62 -18.50 -8.86
CA LEU A 200 -2.36 -19.17 -9.94
C LEU A 200 -1.43 -19.72 -11.01
N SER A 201 -0.47 -18.90 -11.45
CA SER A 201 0.49 -19.32 -12.48
C SER A 201 1.28 -20.52 -12.00
N LYS A 202 1.80 -20.48 -10.77
CA LYS A 202 2.57 -21.58 -10.22
C LYS A 202 1.71 -22.83 -10.00
N PHE A 203 0.47 -22.67 -9.54
CA PHE A 203 -0.49 -23.76 -9.40
C PHE A 203 -0.74 -24.47 -10.72
N PHE A 204 -1.06 -23.73 -11.79
CA PHE A 204 -1.33 -24.34 -13.10
C PHE A 204 -0.08 -24.95 -13.74
N LEU A 205 1.10 -24.35 -13.56
CA LEU A 205 2.36 -24.94 -14.04
C LEU A 205 2.69 -26.29 -13.39
N ASN A 206 2.23 -26.51 -12.16
CA ASN A 206 2.50 -27.71 -11.37
C ASN A 206 1.45 -28.81 -11.58
N HIS A 207 0.17 -28.44 -11.60
CA HIS A 207 -0.94 -29.40 -11.60
C HIS A 207 -1.55 -29.64 -12.99
N LEU A 208 -1.23 -28.82 -14.00
CA LEU A 208 -1.66 -29.07 -15.37
C LEU A 208 -0.48 -29.35 -16.30
N VAL A 209 -0.71 -30.28 -17.23
CA VAL A 209 0.25 -30.60 -18.31
C VAL A 209 0.07 -29.58 -19.43
N LEU A 210 0.75 -28.44 -19.30
CA LEU A 210 0.76 -27.39 -20.33
C LEU A 210 1.92 -27.58 -21.30
N ALA A 211 1.66 -27.31 -22.59
CA ALA A 211 2.69 -27.13 -23.59
C ALA A 211 3.62 -25.95 -23.22
N ILE A 212 4.90 -26.04 -23.60
CA ILE A 212 5.92 -25.01 -23.34
C ILE A 212 5.45 -23.58 -23.68
N PRO A 213 4.84 -23.28 -24.84
CA PRO A 213 4.38 -21.92 -25.14
C PRO A 213 3.31 -21.42 -24.16
N LEU A 214 2.39 -22.29 -23.71
CA LEU A 214 1.36 -21.91 -22.73
C LEU A 214 1.99 -21.61 -21.36
N ARG A 215 3.03 -22.35 -20.97
CA ARG A 215 3.77 -22.08 -19.73
C ARG A 215 4.40 -20.68 -19.74
N ILE A 216 5.01 -20.31 -20.87
CA ILE A 216 5.61 -18.98 -21.05
C ILE A 216 4.53 -17.90 -21.02
N LEU A 217 3.42 -18.09 -21.75
CA LEU A 217 2.30 -17.15 -21.78
C LEU A 217 1.71 -16.91 -20.39
N LEU A 218 1.62 -17.94 -19.55
CA LEU A 218 1.11 -17.84 -18.19
C LEU A 218 2.02 -16.98 -17.30
N VAL A 219 3.34 -17.18 -17.39
CA VAL A 219 4.31 -16.34 -16.65
C VAL A 219 4.27 -14.89 -17.16
N LEU A 220 4.21 -14.69 -18.48
CA LEU A 220 4.08 -13.35 -19.07
C LEU A 220 2.78 -12.67 -18.62
N TRP A 221 1.67 -13.40 -18.58
CA TRP A 221 0.40 -12.90 -18.07
C TRP A 221 0.53 -12.41 -16.61
N ALA A 222 1.13 -13.19 -15.73
CA ALA A 222 1.35 -12.79 -14.33
C ALA A 222 2.19 -11.51 -14.22
N LEU A 223 3.28 -11.41 -15.00
CA LEU A 223 4.12 -10.22 -15.03
C LEU A 223 3.37 -8.99 -15.57
N CYS A 224 2.59 -9.16 -16.65
CA CYS A 224 1.76 -8.11 -17.23
C CYS A 224 0.70 -7.61 -16.24
N VAL A 225 0.02 -8.51 -15.53
CA VAL A 225 -0.97 -8.14 -14.50
C VAL A 225 -0.29 -7.40 -13.35
N GLY A 226 0.86 -7.89 -12.84
CA GLY A 226 1.60 -7.18 -11.79
C GLY A 226 2.05 -5.79 -12.25
N PHE A 227 2.63 -5.67 -13.44
CA PHE A 227 3.08 -4.39 -13.99
C PHE A 227 1.92 -3.41 -14.22
N SER A 228 0.75 -3.92 -14.64
CA SER A 228 -0.47 -3.10 -14.83
C SER A 228 -0.84 -2.30 -13.57
N ARG A 229 -0.55 -2.85 -12.37
CA ARG A 229 -0.84 -2.22 -11.08
C ARG A 229 0.06 -1.01 -10.79
N VAL A 230 1.32 -1.08 -11.22
CA VAL A 230 2.25 0.05 -11.18
C VAL A 230 1.86 1.10 -12.21
N MET A 231 1.47 0.68 -13.43
CA MET A 231 1.06 1.61 -14.50
C MET A 231 -0.15 2.46 -14.14
N ILE A 232 -1.15 1.87 -13.48
CA ILE A 232 -2.31 2.60 -12.95
C ILE A 232 -1.92 3.46 -11.74
N GLY A 233 -0.78 3.18 -11.08
CA GLY A 233 -0.32 3.94 -9.93
C GLY A 233 -0.98 3.53 -8.61
N ARG A 234 -1.48 2.29 -8.50
CA ARG A 234 -2.04 1.79 -7.24
C ARG A 234 -1.01 1.22 -6.29
N HIS A 235 0.04 0.62 -6.84
CA HIS A 235 1.07 -0.07 -6.06
C HIS A 235 2.45 0.47 -6.43
N HIS A 236 3.36 0.47 -5.46
CA HIS A 236 4.78 0.68 -5.73
C HIS A 236 5.40 -0.58 -6.33
N ILE A 237 6.57 -0.47 -6.96
CA ILE A 237 7.26 -1.62 -7.56
C ILE A 237 7.57 -2.67 -6.48
N THR A 238 8.02 -2.22 -5.30
CA THR A 238 8.29 -3.12 -4.16
C THR A 238 7.05 -3.85 -3.66
N ASP A 239 5.86 -3.25 -3.75
CA ASP A 239 4.60 -3.91 -3.38
C ASP A 239 4.26 -5.06 -4.33
N VAL A 240 4.51 -4.86 -5.63
CA VAL A 240 4.28 -5.86 -6.69
C VAL A 240 5.27 -7.01 -6.57
N LEU A 241 6.56 -6.71 -6.37
CA LEU A 241 7.58 -7.73 -6.14
C LEU A 241 7.28 -8.55 -4.89
N SER A 242 6.93 -7.89 -3.78
CA SER A 242 6.50 -8.56 -2.56
C SER A 242 5.27 -9.42 -2.80
N GLY A 243 4.30 -8.92 -3.57
CA GLY A 243 3.12 -9.67 -4.01
C GLY A 243 3.51 -10.99 -4.68
N PHE A 244 4.39 -10.96 -5.70
CA PHE A 244 4.85 -12.19 -6.36
C PHE A 244 5.53 -13.18 -5.40
N VAL A 245 6.32 -12.68 -4.45
CA VAL A 245 6.95 -13.52 -3.42
C VAL A 245 5.89 -14.17 -2.52
N PHE A 246 4.92 -13.40 -2.02
CA PHE A 246 3.83 -13.94 -1.20
C PHE A 246 2.99 -14.95 -1.97
N GLY A 247 2.68 -14.71 -3.24
CA GLY A 247 1.95 -15.66 -4.08
C GLY A 247 2.68 -16.99 -4.26
N TYR A 248 4.00 -16.95 -4.45
CA TYR A 248 4.83 -18.15 -4.48
C TYR A 248 4.81 -18.89 -3.14
N LEU A 249 4.97 -18.18 -2.02
CA LEU A 249 4.93 -18.77 -0.68
C LEU A 249 3.55 -19.38 -0.35
N GLN A 250 2.48 -18.72 -0.76
CA GLN A 250 1.11 -19.23 -0.61
C GLN A 250 0.91 -20.52 -1.41
N PHE A 251 1.39 -20.59 -2.65
CA PHE A 251 1.34 -21.84 -3.41
C PHE A 251 2.09 -22.96 -2.67
N ARG A 252 3.28 -22.69 -2.14
CA ARG A 252 4.04 -23.67 -1.35
C ARG A 252 3.28 -24.09 -0.09
N LEU A 253 2.61 -23.16 0.58
CA LEU A 253 1.75 -23.47 1.73
C LEU A 253 0.61 -24.41 1.31
N VAL A 254 -0.06 -24.14 0.19
CA VAL A 254 -1.14 -24.99 -0.34
C VAL A 254 -0.63 -26.39 -0.69
N GLU A 255 0.55 -26.51 -1.29
CA GLU A 255 1.18 -27.83 -1.53
C GLU A 255 1.44 -28.59 -0.22
N LEU A 256 1.81 -27.89 0.86
CA LEU A 256 2.06 -28.52 2.17
C LEU A 256 0.78 -29.02 2.84
N ILE A 257 -0.35 -28.30 2.66
CA ILE A 257 -1.65 -28.65 3.25
C ILE A 257 -2.60 -29.29 2.23
N TRP A 258 -2.05 -29.88 1.17
CA TRP A 258 -2.83 -30.39 0.04
C TRP A 258 -3.89 -31.39 0.50
N MET A 259 -5.14 -31.11 0.17
CA MET A 259 -6.27 -31.98 0.53
C MET A 259 -6.31 -33.18 -0.41
N SER A 260 -6.28 -34.37 0.18
CA SER A 260 -6.44 -35.62 -0.56
C SER A 260 -7.85 -35.75 -1.16
N SER A 261 -7.99 -36.52 -2.25
CA SER A 261 -9.30 -36.83 -2.86
C SER A 261 -10.34 -37.28 -1.82
N ASN A 262 -9.97 -38.10 -0.84
CA ASN A 262 -10.91 -38.59 0.18
C ASN A 262 -11.50 -37.45 1.03
N THR A 263 -10.65 -36.52 1.48
CA THR A 263 -11.07 -35.34 2.23
C THR A 263 -11.95 -34.44 1.36
N CYS A 264 -11.59 -34.25 0.09
CA CYS A 264 -12.40 -33.47 -0.85
C CYS A 264 -13.79 -34.10 -1.06
N GLN A 265 -13.88 -35.42 -1.24
CA GLN A 265 -15.15 -36.11 -1.38
C GLN A 265 -16.03 -35.98 -0.14
N MET A 266 -15.44 -36.12 1.05
CA MET A 266 -16.16 -35.91 2.30
C MET A 266 -16.76 -34.50 2.36
N LEU A 267 -15.97 -33.47 2.04
CA LEU A 267 -16.45 -32.09 2.04
C LEU A 267 -17.54 -31.83 0.99
N ILE A 268 -17.42 -32.41 -0.21
CA ILE A 268 -18.45 -32.30 -1.25
C ILE A 268 -19.73 -33.02 -0.82
N SER A 269 -19.63 -34.20 -0.21
CA SER A 269 -20.79 -35.00 0.22
C SER A 269 -21.58 -34.40 1.38
N ILE A 270 -21.01 -33.44 2.12
CA ILE A 270 -21.68 -32.71 3.20
C ILE A 270 -22.71 -31.70 2.64
N TRP A 271 -22.63 -31.36 1.35
CA TRP A 271 -23.49 -30.39 0.68
C TRP A 271 -24.34 -31.04 -0.41
#